data_AF-A0A0M3IWL9-F1
#
_entry.id   AF-A0A0M3IWL9-F1
#
_cell.length_a   1.000
_cell.length_b   1.000
_cell.length_c   1.000
_cell.angle_alpha   90.00
_cell.angle_beta   90.00
_cell.angle_gamma   90.00
#
_symmetry.space_group_name_H-M   'P 1'
#
loop_
_entity.id
_entity.type
_entity.pdbx_description
1 polymer ?
#
loop_
_entity_poly.entity_id
_entity_poly.type
_entity_poly.pdbx_seq_one_letter_code
_entity_poly.pdbx_strand_id
1 'polypeptide(L)'
;MTGSILTRINAHRTRHLERAAVEAINIAPNDKVLEIGYGRGDGLGFAYDKIQHGNGIVFGIDRSSYMEEVVRKRFCIEIAEEGRIRLDQAIDLSNLPYPSDFFAGIFHVDSYYFWGNRMRDICWDLNRVLKPEGILVCAMQLSR
;
A
#
# COMPACT_ATOMS: atom_id res chain seq x y z
N MET A 1 18.47 16.62 -11.48
CA MET A 1 17.27 15.79 -11.71
C MET A 1 16.19 16.29 -10.75
N THR A 2 15.01 16.70 -11.22
CA THR A 2 13.94 17.14 -10.31
C THR A 2 13.37 15.95 -9.54
N GLY A 3 12.81 16.16 -8.34
CA GLY A 3 12.23 15.08 -7.53
C GLY A 3 11.12 14.29 -8.25
N SER A 4 10.37 14.94 -9.14
CA SER A 4 9.35 14.28 -9.99
C SER A 4 9.96 13.27 -10.97
N ILE A 5 11.10 13.57 -11.60
CA ILE A 5 11.78 12.65 -12.53
C ILE A 5 12.34 11.45 -11.77
N LEU A 6 12.98 11.69 -10.62
CA LEU A 6 13.55 10.62 -9.80
C LEU A 6 12.48 9.64 -9.33
N THR A 7 11.34 10.15 -8.87
CA THR A 7 10.24 9.28 -8.37
C THR A 7 9.60 8.47 -9.48
N ARG A 8 9.54 8.99 -10.72
CA ARG A 8 9.09 8.23 -11.90
C ARG A 8 10.05 7.11 -12.27
N ILE A 9 11.36 7.39 -12.26
CA ILE A 9 12.39 6.37 -12.52
C ILE A 9 12.31 5.28 -11.45
N ASN A 10 12.18 5.66 -10.17
CA ASN A 10 12.06 4.70 -9.08
C ASN A 10 10.82 3.82 -9.24
N ALA A 11 9.64 4.41 -9.48
CA ALA A 11 8.41 3.67 -9.70
C ALA A 11 8.52 2.68 -10.87
N HIS A 12 9.13 3.10 -11.98
CA HIS A 12 9.38 2.20 -13.11
C HIS A 12 10.25 1.00 -12.70
N ARG A 13 11.29 1.22 -11.88
CA ARG A 13 12.17 0.16 -11.39
C ARG A 13 11.48 -0.75 -10.37
N THR A 14 10.61 -0.24 -9.50
CA THR A 14 9.91 -1.05 -8.48
C THR A 14 8.67 -1.75 -9.00
N ARG A 15 8.10 -1.33 -10.14
CA ARG A 15 6.81 -1.84 -10.66
C ARG A 15 6.68 -3.37 -10.68
N HIS A 16 7.75 -4.09 -10.98
CA HIS A 16 7.73 -5.56 -10.99
C HIS A 16 7.64 -6.15 -9.58
N LEU A 17 8.27 -5.53 -8.58
CA LEU A 17 8.15 -5.90 -7.18
C LEU A 17 6.75 -5.59 -6.64
N GLU A 18 6.18 -4.44 -7.00
CA GLU A 18 4.80 -4.09 -6.63
C GLU A 18 3.82 -5.15 -7.11
N ARG A 19 3.95 -5.57 -8.38
CA ARG A 19 3.14 -6.64 -8.94
C ARG A 19 3.34 -7.95 -8.19
N ALA A 20 4.59 -8.35 -7.96
CA ALA A 20 4.91 -9.59 -7.27
C ALA A 20 4.37 -9.60 -5.83
N ALA A 21 4.42 -8.47 -5.13
CA ALA A 21 3.88 -8.32 -3.78
C ALA A 21 2.36 -8.49 -3.77
N VAL A 22 1.66 -7.86 -4.73
CA VAL A 22 0.20 -8.02 -4.89
C VAL A 22 -0.18 -9.44 -5.28
N GLU A 23 0.57 -10.09 -6.16
CA GLU A 23 0.31 -11.49 -6.58
C GLU A 23 0.56 -12.51 -5.46
N ALA A 24 1.48 -12.21 -4.55
CA ALA A 24 1.72 -13.03 -3.36
C ALA A 24 0.60 -12.92 -2.32
N ILE A 25 -0.21 -11.85 -2.37
CA ILE A 25 -1.46 -11.78 -1.62
C ILE A 25 -2.56 -12.39 -2.49
N ASN A 26 -3.26 -13.40 -1.96
CA ASN A 26 -4.43 -13.98 -2.63
C ASN A 26 -5.67 -13.07 -2.48
N ILE A 27 -5.60 -11.85 -3.04
CA ILE A 27 -6.66 -10.82 -2.91
C ILE A 27 -7.94 -11.29 -3.62
N ALA A 28 -9.03 -11.41 -2.86
CA ALA A 28 -10.35 -11.70 -3.41
C ALA A 28 -11.12 -10.40 -3.76
N PRO A 29 -12.12 -10.46 -4.65
CA PRO A 29 -12.83 -9.26 -5.14
C PRO A 29 -13.50 -8.38 -4.07
N ASN A 30 -13.79 -8.92 -2.89
CA ASN A 30 -14.45 -8.22 -1.79
C ASN A 30 -13.51 -7.84 -0.64
N ASP A 31 -12.20 -8.07 -0.82
CA ASP A 31 -11.24 -7.85 0.24
C ASP A 31 -10.89 -6.38 0.44
N LYS A 32 -10.52 -6.08 1.68
CA LYS A 32 -9.85 -4.83 2.03
C LYS A 32 -8.37 -5.12 2.14
N VAL A 33 -7.56 -4.37 1.43
CA VAL A 33 -6.10 -4.56 1.40
C VAL A 33 -5.38 -3.26 1.64
N LEU A 34 -4.21 -3.32 2.27
CA LEU A 34 -3.42 -2.14 2.61
C LEU A 34 -2.05 -2.18 1.95
N GLU A 35 -1.69 -1.10 1.26
CA GLU A 35 -0.32 -0.80 0.84
C GLU A 35 0.30 0.25 1.78
N ILE A 36 1.51 -0.02 2.27
CA ILE A 36 2.29 0.93 3.07
C ILE A 36 3.44 1.50 2.24
N GLY A 37 3.47 2.82 2.07
CA GLY A 37 4.44 3.52 1.24
C GLY A 37 4.10 3.41 -0.25
N TYR A 38 2.86 3.74 -0.63
CA TYR A 38 2.35 3.52 -1.99
C TYR A 38 3.07 4.31 -3.09
N GLY A 39 3.85 5.35 -2.75
CA GLY A 39 4.62 6.13 -3.72
C GLY A 39 3.76 6.67 -4.86
N ARG A 40 4.00 6.22 -6.09
CA ARG A 40 3.24 6.68 -7.27
C ARG A 40 1.97 5.87 -7.56
N GLY A 41 1.63 4.92 -6.69
CA GLY A 41 0.41 4.12 -6.72
C GLY A 41 0.42 2.98 -7.73
N ASP A 42 1.58 2.39 -8.03
CA ASP A 42 1.63 1.20 -8.88
C ASP A 42 1.09 -0.04 -8.18
N GLY A 43 1.43 -0.27 -6.91
CA GLY A 43 0.84 -1.30 -6.06
C GLY A 43 -0.67 -1.14 -5.94
N LEU A 44 -1.15 0.07 -5.63
CA LEU A 44 -2.58 0.40 -5.54
C LEU A 44 -3.34 0.00 -6.80
N GLY A 45 -2.77 0.30 -7.98
CA GLY A 45 -3.38 -0.06 -9.26
C GLY A 45 -3.49 -1.58 -9.44
N PHE A 46 -2.42 -2.32 -9.14
CA PHE A 46 -2.46 -3.78 -9.24
C PHE A 46 -3.42 -4.42 -8.23
N ALA A 47 -3.50 -3.89 -7.01
CA ALA A 47 -4.45 -4.34 -6.00
C ALA A 47 -5.89 -4.01 -6.41
N TYR A 48 -6.12 -2.82 -6.99
CA TYR A 48 -7.42 -2.42 -7.50
C TYR A 48 -7.90 -3.34 -8.63
N ASP A 49 -6.99 -3.75 -9.52
CA ASP A 49 -7.31 -4.69 -10.59
C ASP A 49 -7.88 -6.02 -10.06
N LYS A 50 -7.48 -6.45 -8.85
CA LYS A 50 -7.99 -7.67 -8.20
C LYS A 50 -9.39 -7.50 -7.62
N ILE A 51 -9.74 -6.29 -7.17
CA ILE A 51 -11.01 -6.00 -6.47
C ILE A 51 -12.10 -5.38 -7.35
N GLN A 52 -11.76 -4.88 -8.55
CA GLN A 52 -12.66 -4.05 -9.38
C GLN A 52 -13.99 -4.71 -9.79
N HIS A 53 -14.12 -6.04 -9.69
CA HIS A 53 -15.35 -6.78 -9.98
C HIS A 53 -16.16 -7.15 -8.72
N GLY A 54 -15.75 -6.69 -7.54
CA GLY A 54 -16.47 -6.84 -6.29
C GLY A 54 -16.57 -5.53 -5.51
N ASN A 55 -16.79 -5.66 -4.20
CA ASN A 55 -16.97 -4.56 -3.26
C ASN A 55 -15.72 -4.30 -2.40
N GLY A 56 -14.56 -4.79 -2.83
CA GLY A 56 -13.30 -4.59 -2.14
C GLY A 56 -12.87 -3.12 -2.12
N ILE A 57 -11.92 -2.81 -1.26
CA ILE A 57 -11.34 -1.46 -1.13
C ILE A 57 -9.83 -1.57 -0.94
N VAL A 58 -9.07 -0.83 -1.74
CA VAL A 58 -7.62 -0.70 -1.58
C VAL A 58 -7.32 0.53 -0.71
N PHE A 59 -6.58 0.32 0.36
CA PHE A 59 -6.09 1.37 1.23
C PHE A 59 -4.61 1.61 0.93
N GLY A 60 -4.21 2.88 0.91
CA GLY A 60 -2.83 3.29 0.77
C GLY A 60 -2.45 4.24 1.90
N ILE A 61 -1.36 3.94 2.60
CA ILE A 61 -0.72 4.88 3.52
C ILE A 61 0.59 5.37 2.94
N ASP A 62 0.82 6.68 2.90
CA ASP A 62 2.13 7.27 2.61
C ASP A 62 2.34 8.53 3.47
N ARG A 63 3.59 8.86 3.75
CA ARG A 63 3.96 10.07 4.51
C ARG A 63 4.09 11.31 3.63
N SER A 64 4.16 11.14 2.30
CA SER A 64 4.41 12.20 1.35
C SER A 64 3.11 12.80 0.83
N SER A 65 2.81 14.03 1.24
CA SER A 65 1.69 14.80 0.69
C SER A 65 1.80 15.02 -0.82
N TYR A 66 3.04 15.13 -1.34
CA TYR A 66 3.29 15.19 -2.78
C TYR A 66 2.88 13.89 -3.49
N MET A 67 3.15 12.72 -2.91
CA MET A 67 2.73 11.44 -3.49
C MET A 67 1.21 11.28 -3.44
N GLU A 68 0.57 11.73 -2.36
CA GLU A 68 -0.89 11.77 -2.29
C GLU A 68 -1.49 12.60 -3.45
N GLU A 69 -0.97 13.80 -3.72
CA GLU A 69 -1.45 14.61 -4.85
C GLU A 69 -1.28 13.90 -6.20
N VAL A 70 -0.12 13.23 -6.39
CA VAL A 70 0.17 12.44 -7.60
C VAL A 70 -0.84 11.30 -7.77
N VAL A 71 -1.14 10.57 -6.70
CA VAL A 71 -2.03 9.41 -6.73
C VAL A 71 -3.49 9.83 -6.85
N ARG A 72 -3.92 10.90 -6.16
CA ARG A 72 -5.27 11.46 -6.32
C ARG A 72 -5.58 11.89 -7.74
N LYS A 73 -4.59 12.44 -8.46
CA LYS A 73 -4.72 12.78 -9.88
C LYS A 73 -4.78 11.55 -10.78
N ARG A 74 -4.08 10.47 -10.41
CA ARG A 74 -4.01 9.22 -11.18
C ARG A 74 -5.28 8.38 -11.06
N PHE A 75 -5.88 8.32 -9.87
CA PHE A 75 -7.02 7.47 -9.53
C PHE A 75 -8.25 8.31 -9.11
N CYS A 76 -8.53 9.40 -9.84
CA CYS A 76 -9.56 10.35 -9.42
C CYS A 76 -10.96 9.72 -9.39
N ILE A 77 -11.26 8.81 -10.31
CA ILE A 77 -12.56 8.14 -10.41
C ILE A 77 -12.69 7.11 -9.28
N GLU A 78 -11.68 6.26 -9.11
CA GLU A 78 -11.66 5.19 -8.11
C GLU A 78 -11.71 5.75 -6.67
N ILE A 79 -11.20 6.95 -6.46
CA ILE A 79 -11.22 7.65 -5.16
C ILE A 79 -12.53 8.43 -4.97
N ALA A 80 -12.91 9.28 -5.92
CA ALA A 80 -14.00 10.25 -5.71
C ALA A 80 -15.39 9.71 -6.06
N GLU A 81 -15.50 8.91 -7.12
CA GLU A 81 -16.78 8.40 -7.62
C GLU A 81 -17.05 7.00 -7.06
N GLU A 82 -16.06 6.11 -7.09
CA GLU A 82 -16.25 4.72 -6.65
C GLU A 82 -15.99 4.51 -5.16
N GLY A 83 -15.12 5.31 -4.55
CA GLY A 83 -14.68 5.13 -3.16
C GLY A 83 -13.94 3.81 -2.90
N ARG A 84 -13.35 3.21 -3.94
CA ARG A 84 -12.66 1.90 -3.89
C ARG A 84 -11.15 1.99 -3.72
N ILE A 85 -10.59 3.19 -3.81
CA ILE A 85 -9.23 3.50 -3.35
C ILE A 85 -9.32 4.57 -2.25
N ARG A 86 -8.71 4.30 -1.10
CA ARG A 86 -8.63 5.22 0.03
C ARG A 86 -7.17 5.53 0.36
N LEU A 87 -6.83 6.81 0.37
CA LEU A 87 -5.50 7.28 0.75
C LEU A 87 -5.58 7.90 2.13
N ASP A 88 -4.76 7.41 3.05
CA ASP A 88 -4.59 7.94 4.40
C ASP A 88 -3.13 8.40 4.59
N GLN A 89 -2.90 9.39 5.44
CA GLN A 89 -1.55 9.81 5.83
C GLN A 89 -1.26 9.32 7.25
N ALA A 90 -0.12 8.66 7.44
CA ALA A 90 0.34 8.26 8.76
C ALA A 90 1.81 8.65 8.97
N ILE A 91 2.06 9.40 10.03
CA ILE A 91 3.42 9.68 10.52
C ILE A 91 3.93 8.48 11.35
N ASP A 92 3.00 7.75 11.97
CA ASP A 92 3.27 6.57 12.77
C ASP A 92 2.41 5.38 12.36
N LEU A 93 3.07 4.24 12.14
CA LEU A 93 2.46 2.96 11.81
C LEU A 93 2.25 2.06 13.03
N SER A 94 2.67 2.47 14.24
CA SER A 94 2.44 1.70 15.48
C SER A 94 1.08 1.94 16.14
N ASN A 95 0.22 2.76 15.53
CA ASN A 95 -1.15 3.00 15.99
C ASN A 95 -2.06 3.45 14.84
N LEU A 96 -2.34 2.51 13.94
CA LEU A 96 -3.19 2.71 12.77
C LEU A 96 -4.66 2.87 13.18
N PRO A 97 -5.40 3.81 12.55
CA PRO A 97 -6.80 4.10 12.87
C PRO A 97 -7.78 3.09 12.27
N TYR A 98 -7.37 1.83 12.17
CA TYR A 98 -8.20 0.72 11.69
C TYR A 98 -8.52 -0.22 12.86
N PRO A 99 -9.72 -0.84 12.87
CA PRO A 99 -10.03 -1.85 13.86
C PRO A 99 -9.16 -3.11 13.67
N SER A 100 -9.17 -4.00 14.66
CA SER A 100 -8.53 -5.31 14.49
C SER A 100 -9.20 -6.12 13.38
N ASP A 101 -8.46 -7.05 12.78
CA ASP A 101 -8.96 -7.99 11.76
C ASP A 101 -9.65 -7.30 10.57
N PHE A 102 -9.10 -6.17 10.13
CA PHE A 102 -9.72 -5.33 9.10
C PHE A 102 -9.27 -5.67 7.69
N PHE A 103 -7.96 -5.88 7.49
CA PHE A 103 -7.36 -6.15 6.18
C PHE A 103 -7.19 -7.64 5.93
N ALA A 104 -7.58 -8.09 4.74
CA ALA A 104 -7.32 -9.46 4.28
C ALA A 104 -5.84 -9.66 3.89
N GLY A 105 -5.15 -8.58 3.49
CA GLY A 105 -3.73 -8.61 3.19
C GLY A 105 -3.11 -7.22 3.30
N ILE A 106 -1.83 -7.20 3.65
CA ILE A 106 -1.04 -5.98 3.77
C ILE A 106 0.23 -6.19 2.94
N PHE A 107 0.68 -5.19 2.19
CA PHE A 107 1.96 -5.26 1.52
C PHE A 107 2.73 -3.94 1.55
N HIS A 108 4.03 -4.05 1.34
CA HIS A 108 4.88 -2.89 1.05
C HIS A 108 6.10 -3.30 0.23
N VAL A 109 6.62 -2.34 -0.54
CA VAL A 109 7.88 -2.47 -1.27
C VAL A 109 8.87 -1.41 -0.78
N ASP A 110 10.07 -1.84 -0.40
CA ASP A 110 11.17 -0.94 0.02
C ASP A 110 10.82 0.06 1.16
N SER A 111 9.86 -0.27 2.03
CA SER A 111 9.36 0.64 3.09
C SER A 111 9.97 0.39 4.49
N TYR A 112 10.27 -0.86 4.84
CA TYR A 112 10.65 -1.24 6.21
C TYR A 112 11.94 -0.57 6.73
N TYR A 113 12.84 -0.14 5.83
CA TYR A 113 14.07 0.56 6.19
C TYR A 113 13.79 1.84 6.99
N PHE A 114 12.61 2.45 6.82
CA PHE A 114 12.23 3.69 7.48
C PHE A 114 11.59 3.51 8.86
N TRP A 115 11.38 2.26 9.31
CA TRP A 115 10.66 1.97 10.55
C TRP A 115 11.57 2.02 11.79
N GLY A 116 12.87 1.81 11.61
CA GLY A 116 13.89 1.99 12.66
C GLY A 116 13.62 1.19 13.93
N ASN A 117 13.79 1.84 15.08
CA ASN A 117 13.61 1.23 16.41
C ASN A 117 12.13 0.92 16.75
N ARG A 118 11.16 1.40 15.97
CA ARG A 118 9.73 1.13 16.17
C ARG A 118 9.24 -0.13 15.46
N MET A 119 10.12 -0.86 14.78
CA MET A 119 9.79 -2.07 14.02
C MET A 119 8.87 -3.02 14.79
N ARG A 120 9.18 -3.29 16.07
CA ARG A 120 8.37 -4.19 16.91
C ARG A 120 6.93 -3.69 17.06
N ASP A 121 6.76 -2.42 17.41
CA ASP A 121 5.43 -1.85 17.71
C ASP A 121 4.62 -1.68 16.41
N ILE A 122 5.28 -1.36 15.30
CA ILE A 122 4.67 -1.34 13.97
C ILE A 122 4.21 -2.74 13.56
N CYS A 123 5.06 -3.76 13.66
CA CYS A 123 4.68 -5.13 13.34
C CYS A 123 3.53 -5.64 14.24
N TRP A 124 3.50 -5.24 15.51
CA TRP A 124 2.40 -5.57 16.41
C TRP A 124 1.08 -4.97 15.93
N ASP A 125 1.09 -3.69 15.55
CA ASP A 125 -0.12 -3.01 15.09
C ASP A 125 -0.57 -3.49 13.70
N LEU A 126 0.38 -3.78 12.79
CA LEU A 126 0.09 -4.42 11.50
C LEU A 126 -0.56 -5.79 11.69
N ASN A 127 -0.04 -6.60 12.61
CA ASN A 127 -0.64 -7.89 12.94
C ASN A 127 -2.03 -7.73 13.57
N ARG A 128 -2.26 -6.69 14.37
CA ARG A 128 -3.58 -6.39 14.94
C ARG A 128 -4.62 -6.10 13.86
N VAL A 129 -4.29 -5.27 12.87
CA VAL A 129 -5.24 -4.87 11.81
C VAL A 129 -5.38 -5.90 10.69
N LEU A 130 -4.48 -6.87 10.62
CA LEU A 130 -4.55 -7.99 9.69
C LEU A 130 -5.55 -9.03 10.20
N LYS A 131 -6.40 -9.55 9.31
CA LYS A 131 -7.32 -10.65 9.62
C LYS A 131 -6.57 -11.92 10.02
N PRO A 132 -7.19 -12.83 10.79
CA PRO A 132 -6.66 -14.18 10.96
C PRO A 132 -6.43 -14.83 9.60
N GLU A 133 -5.30 -15.54 9.45
CA GLU A 133 -4.82 -16.12 8.18
C GLU A 133 -4.52 -15.10 7.06
N GLY A 134 -4.61 -13.80 7.33
CA GLY A 134 -4.18 -12.76 6.42
C GLY A 134 -2.66 -12.78 6.23
N ILE A 135 -2.20 -12.28 5.09
CA ILE A 135 -0.78 -12.29 4.74
C ILE A 135 -0.24 -10.87 4.70
N LEU A 136 0.89 -10.65 5.38
CA LEU A 136 1.74 -9.48 5.21
C LEU A 136 2.89 -9.81 4.25
N VAL A 137 2.98 -9.11 3.12
CA VAL A 137 4.05 -9.29 2.15
C VAL A 137 5.02 -8.10 2.16
N CYS A 138 6.31 -8.41 2.33
CA CYS A 138 7.39 -7.47 2.12
C CYS A 138 8.17 -7.88 0.87
N ALA A 139 8.30 -6.97 -0.10
CA ALA A 139 9.20 -7.16 -1.23
C ALA A 139 10.30 -6.09 -1.23
N MET A 140 11.48 -6.50 -1.67
CA MET A 140 12.63 -5.61 -1.82
C MET A 140 13.57 -6.15 -2.90
N GLN A 141 14.37 -5.27 -3.48
CA GLN A 141 15.48 -5.67 -4.34
C GLN A 141 16.80 -5.34 -3.64
N LEU A 142 17.52 -6.39 -3.22
CA LEU A 142 18.78 -6.27 -2.48
C LEU A 142 19.94 -5.69 -3.30
N SER A 143 19.87 -5.77 -4.63
CA SER A 143 20.94 -5.32 -5.54
C SER A 143 20.88 -3.82 -5.87
N ARG A 144 20.20 -3.01 -5.06
CA ARG A 144 19.94 -1.60 -5.33
C ARG A 144 20.95 -0.68 -4.66
#